data_AF-A0A7M5XJ26-F1
#
_entry.id   AF-A0A7M5XJ26-F1
#
_cell.length_a   1.000
_cell.length_b   1.000
_cell.length_c   1.000
_cell.angle_alpha   90.00
_cell.angle_beta   90.00
_cell.angle_gamma   90.00
#
_symmetry.space_group_name_H-M   'P 1'
#
loop_
_entity.id
_entity.type
_entity.pdbx_description
1 polymer ?
#
loop_
_entity_poly.entity_id
_entity_poly.type
_entity_poly.pdbx_seq_one_letter_code
_entity_poly.pdbx_strand_id
1 'polypeptide(L)'
;KANMRSAGEDESQKKFRKALKNLRNGKSTMEDWNFFLTRQPEKNPVDYNKYIRLSFANEVVREHNGKMLDSLQSPIAVIKAKNTPPSASKSSSEEFGLANEVFLAKGAKVM
;
A
#
# COMPACT_ATOMS: atom_id res chain seq x y z
N LYS A 1 -20.89 3.12 14.45
CA LYS A 1 -20.08 1.87 14.34
C LYS A 1 -18.69 2.13 14.88
N ALA A 2 -18.17 1.28 15.77
CA ALA A 2 -16.79 1.37 16.23
C ALA A 2 -15.82 1.01 15.09
N ASN A 3 -14.67 1.69 15.04
CA ASN A 3 -13.62 1.40 14.04
C ASN A 3 -12.87 0.12 14.42
N MET A 4 -13.03 -0.94 13.63
CA MET A 4 -12.39 -2.23 13.88
C MET A 4 -10.92 -2.30 13.44
N ARG A 5 -10.43 -1.31 12.66
CA ARG A 5 -9.04 -1.26 12.16
C ARG A 5 -7.99 -1.13 13.27
N SER A 6 -8.40 -0.63 14.44
CA SER A 6 -7.53 -0.42 15.60
C SER A 6 -8.26 -0.78 16.90
N ALA A 7 -8.91 -1.94 16.93
CA ALA A 7 -9.77 -2.39 18.03
C ALA A 7 -9.02 -2.79 19.33
N GLY A 8 -7.70 -2.60 19.39
CA GLY A 8 -6.92 -2.84 20.61
C GLY A 8 -7.35 -1.90 21.75
N GLU A 9 -7.49 -2.47 22.95
CA GLU A 9 -7.87 -1.77 24.17
C GLU A 9 -6.67 -1.48 25.10
N ASP A 10 -5.45 -1.82 24.68
CA ASP A 10 -4.26 -1.37 25.37
C ASP A 10 -4.08 0.17 25.24
N GLU A 11 -3.41 0.76 26.21
CA GLU A 11 -3.23 2.22 26.27
C GLU A 11 -2.47 2.77 25.06
N SER A 12 -1.56 1.99 24.46
CA SER A 12 -0.85 2.40 23.24
C SER A 12 -1.81 2.50 22.05
N GLN A 13 -2.72 1.54 21.88
CA GLN A 13 -3.72 1.57 20.81
C GLN A 13 -4.81 2.62 21.04
N LYS A 14 -5.23 2.87 22.28
CA LYS A 14 -6.11 4.01 22.60
C LYS A 14 -5.44 5.34 22.24
N LYS A 15 -4.17 5.52 22.61
CA LYS A 15 -3.38 6.70 22.26
C LYS A 15 -3.25 6.87 20.74
N PHE A 16 -2.98 5.79 20.02
CA PHE A 16 -2.92 5.80 18.55
C PHE A 16 -4.25 6.18 17.90
N ARG A 17 -5.37 5.62 18.37
CA ARG A 17 -6.71 6.01 17.88
C ARG A 17 -6.99 7.49 18.10
N LYS A 18 -6.60 8.03 19.27
CA LYS A 18 -6.76 9.46 19.59
C LYS A 18 -5.91 10.33 18.65
N ALA A 19 -4.63 9.99 18.47
CA ALA A 19 -3.73 10.72 17.57
C ALA A 19 -4.24 10.71 16.12
N LEU A 20 -4.71 9.56 15.61
CA LEU A 20 -5.33 9.47 14.28
C LEU A 20 -6.60 10.31 14.14
N LYS A 21 -7.42 10.40 15.20
CA LYS A 21 -8.63 11.24 15.21
C LYS A 21 -8.27 12.73 15.20
N ASN A 22 -7.25 13.13 15.94
CA ASN A 22 -6.74 14.51 15.92
C ASN A 22 -6.22 14.87 14.53
N LEU A 23 -5.40 14.00 13.93
CA LEU A 23 -4.87 14.16 12.58
C LEU A 23 -5.98 14.34 11.54
N ARG A 24 -7.01 13.49 11.58
CA ARG A 24 -8.17 13.59 10.68
C ARG A 24 -8.91 14.93 10.78
N ASN A 25 -8.96 15.52 11.96
CA ASN A 25 -9.70 16.76 12.22
C ASN A 25 -8.83 18.02 12.12
N GLY A 26 -7.56 17.89 11.72
CA GLY A 26 -6.61 19.02 11.69
C GLY A 26 -6.25 19.56 13.07
N LYS A 27 -6.37 18.75 14.13
CA LYS A 27 -6.09 19.12 15.53
C LYS A 27 -4.85 18.41 16.09
N SER A 28 -3.91 18.06 15.23
CA SER A 28 -2.67 17.39 15.62
C SER A 28 -1.87 18.25 16.60
N THR A 29 -1.36 17.64 17.66
CA THR A 29 -0.46 18.30 18.62
C THR A 29 0.98 17.81 18.47
N MET A 30 1.92 18.47 19.17
CA MET A 30 3.31 18.03 19.20
C MET A 30 3.47 16.66 19.88
N GLU A 31 2.62 16.35 20.86
CA GLU A 31 2.58 15.04 21.50
C GLU A 31 2.11 13.94 20.54
N ASP A 32 1.13 14.24 19.68
CA ASP A 32 0.69 13.31 18.63
C ASP A 32 1.83 13.05 17.64
N TRP A 33 2.55 14.10 17.23
CA TRP A 33 3.71 13.97 16.33
C TRP A 33 4.82 13.11 16.95
N ASN A 34 5.24 13.43 18.17
CA ASN A 34 6.26 12.66 18.88
C ASN A 34 5.84 11.20 19.06
N PHE A 35 4.55 10.93 19.27
CA PHE A 35 4.03 9.57 19.33
C PHE A 35 4.09 8.83 17.98
N PHE A 36 3.86 9.50 16.85
CA PHE A 36 4.05 8.86 15.55
C PHE A 36 5.52 8.51 15.27
N LEU A 37 6.45 9.35 15.73
CA LEU A 37 7.88 9.08 15.58
C LEU A 37 8.32 7.80 16.31
N THR A 38 7.73 7.46 17.46
CA THR A 38 8.04 6.19 18.17
C THR A 38 7.56 4.95 17.43
N ARG A 39 6.76 5.10 16.37
CA ARG A 39 6.22 3.99 15.57
C ARG A 39 6.92 3.85 14.22
N GLN A 40 7.99 4.59 13.98
CA GLN A 40 8.81 4.37 12.79
C GLN A 40 9.46 2.99 12.89
N PRO A 41 9.47 2.20 11.78
CA PRO A 41 10.30 1.01 11.74
C PRO A 41 11.76 1.40 11.98
N GLU A 42 12.56 0.49 12.55
CA GLU A 42 14.00 0.70 12.71
C GLU A 42 14.63 1.11 11.37
N LYS A 43 15.77 1.81 11.39
CA LYS A 43 16.50 2.10 10.16
C LYS A 43 17.05 0.78 9.62
N ASN A 44 16.50 0.29 8.50
CA ASN A 44 16.92 -0.93 7.79
C ASN A 44 16.55 -2.29 8.42
N PRO A 45 15.29 -2.59 8.79
CA PRO A 45 14.87 -3.97 8.98
C PRO A 45 15.23 -4.76 7.73
N VAL A 46 15.90 -5.89 7.95
CA VAL A 46 16.36 -6.87 6.96
C VAL A 46 15.22 -7.37 6.05
N ASP A 47 13.97 -7.02 6.36
CA ASP A 47 12.77 -7.65 5.84
C ASP A 47 11.69 -6.68 5.31
N TYR A 48 12.08 -5.46 4.92
CA TYR A 48 11.13 -4.48 4.35
C TYR A 48 10.26 -5.05 3.22
N ASN A 49 10.84 -5.94 2.42
CA ASN A 49 10.19 -6.59 1.28
C ASN A 49 9.01 -7.50 1.69
N LYS A 50 8.87 -7.85 2.97
CA LYS A 50 7.70 -8.62 3.44
C LYS A 50 6.46 -7.77 3.68
N TYR A 51 6.58 -6.46 3.86
CA TYR A 51 5.46 -5.58 4.18
C TYR A 51 4.87 -4.91 2.94
N ILE A 52 3.61 -4.47 3.04
CA ILE A 52 2.97 -3.64 2.02
C ILE A 52 3.52 -2.22 2.14
N ARG A 53 4.01 -1.67 1.02
CA ARG A 53 4.54 -0.31 0.95
C ARG A 53 3.49 0.65 0.39
N LEU A 54 3.27 1.75 1.10
CA LEU A 54 2.47 2.88 0.60
C LEU A 54 3.41 3.91 -0.02
N SER A 55 3.06 4.40 -1.22
CA SER A 55 3.78 5.45 -1.93
C SER A 55 2.79 6.47 -2.47
N PHE A 56 3.25 7.70 -2.68
CA PHE A 56 2.40 8.80 -3.14
C PHE A 56 1.94 8.64 -4.60
N ALA A 57 2.79 8.08 -5.46
CA ALA A 57 2.54 7.97 -6.90
C ALA A 57 2.46 6.52 -7.37
N ASN A 58 1.52 6.24 -8.27
CA ASN A 58 1.33 4.93 -8.89
C ASN A 58 2.57 4.45 -9.66
N GLU A 59 3.30 5.37 -10.28
CA GLU A 59 4.56 5.05 -10.97
C GLU A 59 5.59 4.44 -10.01
N VAL A 60 5.77 5.03 -8.83
CA VAL A 60 6.67 4.52 -7.79
C VAL A 60 6.22 3.15 -7.29
N VAL A 61 4.90 2.93 -7.16
CA VAL A 61 4.33 1.61 -6.80
C VAL A 61 4.63 0.58 -7.89
N ARG A 62 4.44 0.92 -9.17
CA ARG A 62 4.71 0.02 -10.30
C ARG A 62 6.18 -0.36 -10.39
N GLU A 63 7.08 0.62 -10.27
CA GLU A 63 8.52 0.37 -10.29
C GLU A 63 8.95 -0.54 -9.14
N HIS A 64 8.45 -0.28 -7.93
CA HIS A 64 8.74 -1.12 -6.77
C HIS A 64 8.19 -2.53 -6.93
N ASN A 65 6.93 -2.68 -7.36
CA ASN A 65 6.32 -3.99 -7.57
C ASN A 65 7.01 -4.78 -8.69
N GLY A 66 7.49 -4.10 -9.75
CA GLY A 66 8.31 -4.70 -10.80
C GLY A 66 9.62 -5.27 -10.25
N LYS A 67 10.37 -4.47 -9.48
CA LYS A 67 11.59 -4.95 -8.79
C LYS A 67 11.30 -6.13 -7.85
N MET A 68 10.16 -6.12 -7.17
CA MET A 68 9.75 -7.24 -6.32
C MET A 68 9.43 -8.51 -7.12
N LEU A 69 8.77 -8.37 -8.28
CA LEU A 69 8.52 -9.50 -9.20
C LEU A 69 9.83 -10.08 -9.74
N ASP A 70 10.77 -9.23 -10.17
CA ASP A 70 12.08 -9.68 -10.66
C ASP A 70 12.87 -10.42 -9.57
N SER A 71 12.75 -9.97 -8.31
CA SER A 71 13.41 -10.60 -7.17
C SER A 71 12.96 -12.04 -6.88
N LEU A 72 11.79 -12.47 -7.39
CA LEU A 72 11.29 -13.84 -7.25
C LEU A 72 12.05 -14.86 -8.11
N GLN A 73 12.89 -14.40 -9.05
CA GLN A 73 13.68 -15.25 -9.95
C GLN A 73 12.84 -16.38 -10.60
N SER A 74 11.60 -16.06 -10.95
CA SER A 74 10.61 -16.98 -11.49
C SER A 74 10.09 -16.44 -12.82
N PRO A 75 9.65 -17.31 -13.76
CA PRO A 75 9.07 -16.85 -15.02
C PRO A 75 7.89 -15.90 -14.77
N ILE A 76 7.90 -14.76 -15.48
CA ILE A 76 6.84 -13.75 -15.40
C ILE A 76 5.85 -13.97 -16.54
N ALA A 77 4.60 -14.26 -16.18
CA ALA A 77 3.48 -14.31 -17.11
C ALA A 77 2.92 -12.91 -17.35
N VAL A 78 2.68 -12.57 -18.61
CA VAL A 78 2.01 -11.33 -19.02
C VAL A 78 0.55 -11.64 -19.35
N ILE A 79 -0.37 -11.06 -18.60
CA ILE A 79 -1.81 -11.20 -18.80
C ILE A 79 -2.32 -9.89 -19.39
N LYS A 80 -2.98 -9.98 -20.55
CA LYS A 80 -3.55 -8.83 -21.26
C LYS A 80 -5.08 -8.86 -21.16
N ALA A 81 -5.67 -7.71 -20.84
CA ALA A 81 -7.11 -7.56 -20.80
C ALA A 81 -7.72 -7.65 -22.20
N LYS A 82 -8.88 -8.30 -22.31
CA LYS A 82 -9.71 -8.29 -23.52
C LYS A 82 -10.75 -7.19 -23.40
N ASN A 83 -10.57 -6.12 -24.18
CA ASN A 83 -11.42 -4.94 -24.13
C ASN A 83 -12.50 -4.96 -25.22
N THR A 84 -13.74 -4.68 -24.84
CA THR A 84 -14.87 -4.50 -25.76
C THR A 84 -15.62 -3.22 -25.37
N PRO A 85 -15.62 -2.16 -26.22
CA PRO A 85 -14.93 -2.05 -27.51
C PRO A 85 -13.40 -2.00 -27.35
N PRO A 86 -12.61 -2.31 -28.41
CA PRO A 86 -11.16 -2.26 -28.35
C PRO A 86 -10.56 -0.91 -27.92
N SER A 87 -11.28 0.19 -28.15
CA SER A 87 -10.90 1.55 -27.74
C SER A 87 -10.78 1.71 -26.22
N ALA A 88 -11.46 0.87 -25.42
CA ALA A 88 -11.36 0.90 -23.96
C ALA A 88 -9.97 0.48 -23.44
N SER A 89 -9.12 -0.14 -24.27
CA SER A 89 -7.71 -0.40 -23.93
C SER A 89 -6.88 0.87 -23.72
N LYS A 90 -7.36 2.02 -24.20
CA LYS A 90 -6.71 3.33 -24.01
C LYS A 90 -7.19 4.07 -22.76
N SER A 91 -8.21 3.55 -22.09
CA SER A 91 -8.73 4.13 -20.86
C SER A 91 -7.70 4.03 -19.75
N SER A 92 -7.64 5.06 -18.90
CA SER A 92 -6.73 5.08 -17.76
C SER A 92 -7.11 3.99 -16.76
N SER A 93 -6.13 3.17 -16.35
CA SER A 93 -6.34 2.20 -15.27
C SER A 93 -6.73 2.88 -13.94
N GLU A 94 -6.48 4.19 -13.80
CA GLU A 94 -6.86 4.96 -12.62
C GLU A 94 -8.38 5.22 -12.55
N GLU A 95 -9.05 5.32 -13.70
CA GLU A 95 -10.51 5.56 -13.76
C GLU A 95 -11.29 4.27 -13.53
N PHE A 96 -10.77 3.13 -13.96
CA PHE A 96 -11.47 1.84 -13.96
C PHE A 96 -10.92 0.82 -12.95
N GLY A 97 -9.87 1.18 -12.22
CA GLY A 97 -9.31 0.39 -11.11
C GLY A 97 -8.54 -0.87 -11.50
N LEU A 98 -8.50 -1.24 -12.79
CA LEU A 98 -7.78 -2.40 -13.30
C LEU A 98 -6.87 -2.02 -14.46
N ALA A 99 -5.67 -2.61 -14.49
CA ALA A 99 -4.70 -2.41 -15.55
C ALA A 99 -5.02 -3.27 -16.78
N ASN A 100 -4.74 -2.73 -17.97
CA ASN A 100 -4.87 -3.46 -19.23
C ASN A 100 -3.82 -4.58 -19.41
N GLU A 101 -2.69 -4.49 -18.71
CA GLU A 101 -1.69 -5.53 -18.63
C GLU A 101 -1.29 -5.76 -17.17
N VAL A 102 -1.18 -7.03 -16.78
CA VAL A 102 -0.77 -7.45 -15.44
C VAL A 102 0.37 -8.47 -15.57
N PHE A 103 1.42 -8.28 -14.77
CA PHE A 103 2.57 -9.18 -14.70
C PHE A 103 2.46 -10.03 -13.44
N LEU A 104 2.55 -11.35 -13.58
CA LEU A 104 2.46 -12.29 -12.45
C LEU A 104 3.63 -13.28 -12.48
N ALA A 105 4.13 -13.64 -11.30
CA ALA A 105 5.09 -14.71 -11.12
C ALA A 105 4.68 -15.57 -9.90
N LYS A 106 5.16 -16.82 -9.85
CA LYS A 106 4.92 -17.68 -8.69
C LYS A 106 5.53 -17.03 -7.44
N GLY A 107 4.74 -16.92 -6.37
CA GLY A 107 5.16 -16.26 -5.13
C GLY A 107 4.90 -14.75 -5.08
N ALA A 108 4.35 -14.15 -6.16
CA ALA A 108 3.91 -12.76 -6.14
C ALA A 108 2.77 -12.53 -5.14
N LYS A 109 2.81 -11.38 -4.45
CA LYS A 109 1.71 -10.90 -3.60
C LYS A 109 0.79 -10.05 -4.46
N VAL A 110 -0.49 -10.37 -4.46
CA VAL A 110 -1.53 -9.70 -5.25
C VAL A 110 -2.67 -9.22 -4.35
N MET A 111 -3.42 -8.23 -4.80
CA MET A 111 -4.63 -7.70 -4.15
C MET A 111 -5.75 -7.62 -5.17
#